data_AF-A0A957E4U9-F1
#
_entry.id   AF-A0A957E4U9-F1
#
_cell.length_a   1.000
_cell.length_b   1.000
_cell.length_c   1.000
_cell.angle_alpha   90.00
_cell.angle_beta   90.00
_cell.angle_gamma   90.00
#
_symmetry.space_group_name_H-M   'P 1'
#
loop_
_entity.id
_entity.type
_entity.pdbx_description
1 polymer ?
#
loop_
_entity_poly.entity_id
_entity_poly.type
_entity_poly.pdbx_seq_one_letter_code
_entity_poly.pdbx_strand_id
1 'polypeptide(L)'
;MQFLVTPTNENRQQQWEKIYGRSQLPIKYPYPHKACTQRWGDVAVYYLDTTAVPNALLDRLATFEARRMGIPYADARLAVRREWLIKAEGCKVEQAAKSGTVSWQPAFAFLNQVPLQP
;
A
#
# COMPACT_ATOMS: atom_id res chain seq x y z
N MET A 1 -14.39 9.71 2.55
CA MET A 1 -14.45 8.61 3.53
C MET A 1 -13.31 7.68 3.21
N GLN A 2 -12.52 7.27 4.20
CA GLN A 2 -11.35 6.42 3.95
C GLN A 2 -11.66 5.00 4.40
N PHE A 3 -11.34 4.04 3.54
CA PHE A 3 -11.48 2.62 3.83
C PHE A 3 -10.09 2.02 4.06
N LEU A 4 -9.98 1.13 5.03
CA LEU A 4 -8.76 0.43 5.36
C LEU A 4 -8.98 -1.06 5.10
N VAL A 5 -7.97 -1.72 4.55
CA VAL A 5 -7.92 -3.17 4.44
C VAL A 5 -6.89 -3.70 5.42
N THR A 6 -7.28 -4.75 6.14
CA THR A 6 -6.45 -5.42 7.15
C THR A 6 -6.44 -6.92 6.83
N PRO A 7 -5.27 -7.59 6.78
CA PRO A 7 -5.20 -9.03 6.59
C PRO A 7 -5.75 -9.73 7.83
N THR A 8 -6.47 -10.84 7.64
CA THR A 8 -7.01 -11.66 8.73
C THR A 8 -6.03 -12.71 9.23
N ASN A 9 -4.92 -12.93 8.52
CA ASN A 9 -3.91 -13.92 8.81
C ASN A 9 -2.65 -13.23 9.35
N GLU A 10 -2.16 -13.67 10.51
CA GLU A 10 -0.96 -13.13 11.17
C GLU A 10 0.28 -13.19 10.29
N ASN A 11 0.48 -14.28 9.54
CA ASN A 11 1.63 -14.41 8.63
C ASN A 11 1.62 -13.31 7.56
N ARG A 12 0.43 -13.01 7.04
CA ARG A 12 0.24 -11.98 6.03
C ARG A 12 0.35 -10.58 6.65
N GLN A 13 -0.10 -10.41 7.88
CA GLN A 13 0.07 -9.19 8.64
C GLN A 13 1.56 -8.87 8.85
N GLN A 14 2.37 -9.83 9.29
CA GLN A 14 3.82 -9.65 9.45
C GLN A 14 4.51 -9.36 8.12
N GLN A 15 4.08 -9.98 7.02
CA GLN A 15 4.57 -9.65 5.68
C GLN A 15 4.25 -8.21 5.31
N TRP A 16 3.04 -7.74 5.62
CA TRP A 16 2.65 -6.36 5.36
C TRP A 16 3.41 -5.37 6.22
N GLU A 17 3.66 -5.69 7.48
CA GLU A 17 4.52 -4.87 8.34
C GLU A 17 5.97 -4.79 7.80
N LYS A 18 6.51 -5.88 7.26
CA LYS A 18 7.85 -5.87 6.63
C LYS A 18 7.89 -5.05 5.34
N ILE A 19 6.86 -5.15 4.50
CA ILE A 19 6.83 -4.48 3.17
C ILE A 19 6.39 -3.03 3.29
N TYR A 20 5.31 -2.79 4.03
CA TYR A 20 4.61 -1.51 4.11
C TYR A 20 4.81 -0.78 5.45
N GLY A 21 5.47 -1.39 6.43
CA GLY A 21 5.64 -0.81 7.77
C GLY A 21 4.38 -0.85 8.64
N ARG A 22 3.32 -1.54 8.22
CA ARG A 22 2.03 -1.62 8.93
C ARG A 22 1.13 -2.74 8.44
N SER A 23 0.16 -3.08 9.28
CA SER A 23 -0.87 -4.09 9.06
C SER A 23 -2.11 -3.58 8.31
N GLN A 24 -2.31 -2.27 8.23
CA GLN A 24 -3.50 -1.67 7.62
C GLN A 24 -3.14 -0.80 6.42
N LEU A 25 -3.85 -0.98 5.30
CA LEU A 25 -3.61 -0.24 4.06
C LEU A 25 -4.86 0.52 3.61
N PRO A 26 -4.75 1.77 3.16
CA PRO A 26 -5.88 2.53 2.65
C PRO A 26 -6.28 2.03 1.26
N ILE A 27 -7.57 1.88 1.03
CA ILE A 27 -8.14 1.44 -0.24
C ILE A 27 -9.10 2.47 -0.80
N LYS A 28 -9.16 2.54 -2.13
CA LYS A 28 -10.00 3.49 -2.87
C LYS A 28 -11.48 3.11 -2.85
N TYR A 29 -11.77 1.81 -2.88
CA TYR A 29 -13.13 1.28 -2.92
C TYR A 29 -13.32 0.22 -1.82
N PRO A 30 -14.49 0.19 -1.15
CA PRO A 30 -14.76 -0.76 -0.07
C PRO A 30 -15.03 -2.18 -0.56
N TYR A 31 -15.40 -2.35 -1.83
CA TYR A 31 -15.72 -3.65 -2.41
C TYR A 31 -14.56 -4.18 -3.25
N PRO A 32 -14.27 -5.49 -3.18
CA PRO A 32 -13.25 -6.09 -4.01
C PRO A 32 -13.72 -6.15 -5.46
N HIS A 33 -12.80 -5.89 -6.39
CA HIS A 33 -13.05 -6.01 -7.83
C HIS A 33 -12.36 -7.25 -8.37
N LYS A 34 -12.95 -7.88 -9.40
CA LYS A 34 -12.25 -8.92 -10.14
C LYS A 34 -11.23 -8.26 -11.05
N ALA A 35 -9.96 -8.63 -10.89
CA ALA A 35 -8.90 -8.24 -11.81
C ALA A 35 -8.19 -9.50 -12.30
N CYS A 36 -8.11 -9.64 -13.62
CA CYS A 36 -7.20 -10.59 -14.23
C CYS A 36 -5.82 -9.96 -14.26
N THR A 37 -4.95 -10.38 -13.35
CA THR A 37 -3.58 -9.87 -13.25
C THR A 37 -2.61 -10.94 -13.75
N GLN A 38 -1.56 -10.54 -14.46
CA GLN A 38 -0.47 -11.47 -14.82
C GLN A 38 0.19 -12.10 -13.58
N ARG A 39 0.07 -11.44 -12.42
CA ARG A 39 0.67 -11.87 -11.15
C ARG A 39 -0.10 -13.00 -10.46
N TRP A 40 -1.43 -12.96 -10.51
CA TRP A 40 -2.29 -13.83 -9.70
C TRP A 40 -3.39 -14.55 -10.48
N GLY A 41 -3.54 -14.29 -11.78
CA GLY A 41 -4.67 -14.75 -12.56
C GLY A 41 -5.94 -13.94 -12.25
N ASP A 42 -7.10 -14.57 -12.41
CA ASP A 42 -8.40 -13.99 -12.09
C ASP A 42 -8.65 -14.03 -10.58
N VAL A 43 -8.48 -12.90 -9.92
CA VAL A 43 -8.64 -12.81 -8.46
C VAL A 43 -9.35 -11.53 -8.06
N ALA A 44 -10.09 -11.62 -6.95
CA ALA A 44 -10.60 -10.47 -6.25
C ALA A 44 -9.45 -9.62 -5.68
N VAL A 45 -9.46 -8.31 -5.94
CA VAL A 45 -8.44 -7.34 -5.52
C VAL A 45 -9.06 -6.06 -4.97
N TYR A 46 -8.33 -5.39 -4.09
CA TYR A 46 -8.56 -4.02 -3.68
C TYR A 46 -7.54 -3.08 -4.34
N TYR A 47 -7.97 -1.86 -4.64
CA TYR A 47 -7.11 -0.80 -5.13
C TYR A 47 -6.56 -0.01 -3.94
N LEU A 48 -5.24 0.01 -3.79
CA LEU A 48 -4.58 0.87 -2.82
C LEU A 48 -4.86 2.34 -3.17
N ASP A 49 -5.23 3.13 -2.17
CA ASP A 49 -5.36 4.57 -2.35
C ASP A 49 -3.96 5.22 -2.31
N THR A 50 -3.40 5.48 -3.48
CA THR A 50 -2.07 6.07 -3.64
C THR A 50 -2.01 7.53 -3.16
N THR A 51 -3.15 8.23 -3.11
CA THR A 51 -3.21 9.62 -2.61
C THR A 51 -3.08 9.69 -1.09
N ALA A 52 -3.59 8.66 -0.43
CA ALA A 52 -3.47 8.49 1.00
C ALA A 52 -2.16 7.82 1.42
N VAL A 53 -1.17 7.63 0.52
CA VAL A 53 0.09 6.93 0.77
C VAL A 53 1.31 7.85 0.55
N PRO A 54 2.30 7.90 1.47
CA PRO A 54 3.53 8.63 1.30
C PRO A 54 4.29 8.18 0.06
N ASN A 55 4.83 9.16 -0.64
CA ASN A 55 5.69 8.95 -1.79
C ASN A 55 6.84 7.99 -1.49
N ALA A 56 7.46 8.07 -0.31
CA ALA A 56 8.56 7.18 0.08
C ALA A 56 8.18 5.68 0.07
N LEU A 57 6.94 5.35 0.46
CA LEU A 57 6.46 3.97 0.43
C LEU A 57 6.12 3.54 -0.99
N LEU A 58 5.48 4.41 -1.78
CA LEU A 58 5.23 4.15 -3.21
C LEU A 58 6.54 3.91 -3.96
N ASP A 59 7.58 4.69 -3.67
CA ASP A 59 8.88 4.55 -4.31
C ASP A 59 9.58 3.25 -3.89
N ARG A 60 9.44 2.79 -2.63
CA ARG A 60 9.91 1.45 -2.20
C ARG A 60 9.19 0.32 -2.94
N LEU A 61 7.87 0.43 -3.09
CA LEU A 61 7.08 -0.55 -3.85
C LEU A 61 7.49 -0.55 -5.32
N ALA A 62 7.76 0.61 -5.90
CA ALA A 62 8.26 0.73 -7.26
C ALA A 62 9.64 0.07 -7.43
N THR A 63 10.55 0.24 -6.47
CA THR A 63 11.85 -0.45 -6.50
C THR A 63 11.69 -1.97 -6.39
N PHE A 64 10.81 -2.43 -5.51
CA PHE A 64 10.49 -3.85 -5.39
C PHE A 64 9.92 -4.40 -6.71
N GLU A 65 8.96 -3.71 -7.30
CA GLU A 65 8.28 -4.15 -8.53
C GLU A 65 9.23 -4.11 -9.75
N ALA A 66 10.08 -3.08 -9.85
CA ALA A 66 11.12 -2.99 -10.87
C ALA A 66 12.06 -4.21 -10.83
N ARG A 67 12.53 -4.58 -9.63
CA ARG A 67 13.41 -5.76 -9.45
C ARG A 67 12.70 -7.07 -9.73
N ARG A 68 11.42 -7.17 -9.34
CA ARG A 68 10.63 -8.40 -9.50
C ARG A 68 10.27 -8.68 -10.96
N MET A 69 9.89 -7.64 -11.71
CA MET A 69 9.44 -7.76 -13.10
C MET A 69 10.57 -7.53 -14.12
N GLY A 70 11.75 -7.09 -13.68
CA GLY A 70 12.86 -6.76 -14.58
C GLY A 70 12.60 -5.54 -15.45
N ILE A 71 11.76 -4.61 -14.99
CA ILE A 71 11.38 -3.40 -15.74
C ILE A 71 12.11 -2.15 -15.22
N PRO A 72 12.24 -1.09 -16.04
CA PRO A 72 12.80 0.18 -15.58
C PRO A 72 12.06 0.73 -14.37
N TYR A 73 12.80 1.35 -13.43
CA TYR A 73 12.21 1.94 -12.24
C TYR A 73 11.17 3.03 -12.56
N ALA A 74 11.38 3.81 -13.63
CA ALA A 74 10.43 4.82 -14.06
C ALA A 74 9.06 4.21 -14.41
N ASP A 75 9.04 3.08 -15.11
CA ASP A 75 7.82 2.38 -15.50
C ASP A 75 7.15 1.74 -14.29
N ALA A 76 7.92 1.11 -13.41
CA ALA A 76 7.42 0.56 -12.15
C ALA A 76 6.81 1.66 -11.25
N ARG A 77 7.47 2.82 -11.17
CA ARG A 77 6.99 3.97 -10.40
C ARG A 77 5.69 4.51 -10.95
N LEU A 78 5.57 4.62 -12.27
CA LEU A 78 4.33 5.02 -12.93
C LEU A 78 3.20 4.01 -12.64
N ALA A 79 3.49 2.71 -12.77
CA ALA A 79 2.51 1.64 -12.52
C ALA A 79 1.99 1.68 -11.08
N VAL A 80 2.90 1.71 -10.09
CA VAL A 80 2.55 1.76 -8.65
C VAL A 80 1.73 3.00 -8.30
N ARG A 81 2.08 4.16 -8.87
CA ARG A 81 1.37 5.43 -8.60
C ARG A 81 0.00 5.49 -9.25
N ARG A 82 -0.16 4.86 -10.42
CA ARG A 82 -1.46 4.73 -11.08
C ARG A 82 -2.35 3.81 -10.28
N GLU A 83 -1.94 2.54 -10.12
CA GLU A 83 -2.76 1.52 -9.49
C GLU A 83 -1.88 0.45 -8.84
N TRP A 84 -1.98 0.31 -7.52
CA TRP A 84 -1.40 -0.82 -6.80
C TRP A 84 -2.52 -1.73 -6.30
N LEU A 85 -2.41 -3.02 -6.65
CA LEU A 85 -3.43 -4.02 -6.36
C LEU A 85 -3.06 -4.83 -5.11
N ILE A 86 -4.05 -5.08 -4.27
CA ILE A 86 -3.94 -5.90 -3.07
C ILE A 86 -4.90 -7.08 -3.21
N LYS A 87 -4.41 -8.31 -3.11
CA LYS A 87 -5.26 -9.51 -3.17
C LYS A 87 -6.34 -9.45 -2.07
N ALA A 88 -7.62 -9.59 -2.41
CA ALA A 88 -8.71 -9.44 -1.45
C ALA A 88 -8.89 -10.66 -0.52
N GLU A 89 -8.41 -11.83 -0.94
CA GLU A 89 -8.48 -13.06 -0.15
C GLU A 89 -7.88 -12.86 1.25
N GLY A 90 -8.54 -13.34 2.30
CA GLY A 90 -8.03 -13.26 3.67
C GLY A 90 -7.81 -11.83 4.17
N CYS A 91 -8.61 -10.87 3.71
CA CYS A 91 -8.59 -9.49 4.16
C CYS A 91 -9.98 -9.05 4.61
N LYS A 92 -10.04 -8.23 5.66
CA LYS A 92 -11.24 -7.52 6.12
C LYS A 92 -11.12 -6.05 5.75
N VAL A 93 -12.25 -5.43 5.42
CA VAL A 93 -12.35 -4.00 5.16
C VAL A 93 -13.01 -3.34 6.36
N GLU A 94 -12.36 -2.31 6.86
CA GLU A 94 -12.83 -1.50 7.97
C GLU A 94 -12.98 -0.06 7.49
N GLN A 95 -14.09 0.59 7.88
CA GLN A 95 -14.25 2.01 7.63
C GLN A 95 -13.42 2.77 8.68
N ALA A 96 -12.45 3.57 8.23
CA ALA A 96 -11.70 4.40 9.16
C ALA A 96 -12.68 5.40 9.81
N ALA A 97 -12.78 5.37 11.14
CA ALA A 97 -13.52 6.37 11.89
C ALA A 97 -12.98 7.76 11.54
N LYS A 98 -13.87 8.74 11.36
CA LYS A 98 -13.57 10.12 10.88
C LYS A 98 -12.58 10.94 11.73
N SER A 99 -11.91 10.35 12.73
CA SER A 99 -11.02 11.07 13.64
C SER A 99 -9.61 10.52 13.52
N GLY A 100 -8.71 11.37 13.01
CA GLY A 100 -7.29 11.08 12.90
C GLY A 100 -6.90 10.81 11.46
N THR A 101 -6.40 11.86 10.80
CA THR A 101 -5.42 11.78 9.73
C THR A 101 -4.62 10.49 9.87
N VAL A 102 -4.69 9.57 8.91
CA VAL A 102 -3.82 8.38 8.90
C VAL A 102 -2.40 8.91 8.88
N SER A 103 -1.81 9.07 10.07
CA SER A 103 -0.51 9.68 10.23
C SER A 103 0.46 8.62 9.80
N TRP A 104 0.98 8.78 8.58
CA TRP A 104 2.10 8.02 8.12
C TRP A 104 3.34 8.48 8.88
N GLN A 105 3.42 8.05 10.12
CA GLN A 105 4.64 8.21 10.87
C GLN A 105 5.67 7.33 10.17
N PRO A 106 6.80 7.90 9.72
CA PRO A 106 7.88 7.08 9.23
C PRO A 106 8.25 6.08 10.32
N ALA A 107 8.58 4.84 9.93
CA ALA A 107 9.07 3.80 10.86
C ALA A 107 10.29 4.24 11.69
N PHE A 108 10.90 5.37 11.32
CA PHE A 108 12.00 6.00 12.00
C PHE A 108 11.64 7.45 12.37
N ALA A 109 11.43 7.70 13.66
CA ALA A 109 11.12 9.03 14.19
C ALA A 109 12.19 10.10 13.86
N PHE A 110 13.44 9.69 13.62
CA PHE A 110 14.55 10.61 13.32
C PHE A 110 14.42 11.31 11.96
N LEU A 111 13.65 10.75 11.01
CA LEU A 111 13.42 11.40 9.70
C LEU A 111 12.56 12.67 9.82
N ASN A 112 11.84 12.85 10.93
CA ASN A 112 11.09 14.07 11.22
C ASN A 112 11.93 15.14 11.93
N GLN A 113 13.17 14.82 12.32
CA GLN A 113 14.06 15.71 13.09
C GLN A 113 15.16 16.34 12.24
N VAL A 114 14.99 16.46 10.92
CA VAL A 114 15.88 17.30 10.12
C VAL A 114 15.31 18.72 10.16
N PRO A 115 15.83 19.63 11.01
CA PRO A 115 15.47 21.03 10.89
C PRO A 115 15.93 21.50 9.51
N LEU A 116 15.00 22.02 8.72
CA LEU A 116 15.34 22.81 7.55
C LEU A 116 16.13 24.01 8.09
N GLN A 117 17.45 24.03 7.86
CA GLN A 117 18.23 25.25 8.06
C GLN A 117 17.81 26.28 7.00
N PRO A 118 17.67 27.56 7.40
CA PRO A 118 17.21 28.64 6.52
C PRO A 118 18.17 28.91 5.35
#